data_AF-A0AA50G379-F1
#
_entry.id   AF-A0AA50G379-F1
#
_cell.length_a   1.000
_cell.length_b   1.000
_cell.length_c   1.000
_cell.angle_alpha   90.00
_cell.angle_beta   90.00
_cell.angle_gamma   90.00
#
_symmetry.space_group_name_H-M   'P 1'
#
loop_
_entity.id
_entity.type
_entity.pdbx_description
1 polymer ?
#
loop_
_entity_poly.entity_id
_entity_poly.type
_entity_poly.pdbx_seq_one_letter_code
_entity_poly.pdbx_strand_id
1 'polypeptide(L)'
;QEDPPTGVSGAPTDNNIMIWNAVIFGPHDTPFEDGTFKLTIEFTEEYPNKPPTVRFVSKMFHPNVYADGGICLDILQNRWSPTYDVSAI
;
A
#
# COMPACT_ATOMS: atom_id res chain seq x y z
N GLN A 1 9.24 11.25 8.27
CA GLN A 1 8.78 11.39 6.87
C GLN A 1 7.91 12.64 6.86
N GLU A 2 8.30 13.67 6.11
CA GLU A 2 7.79 15.05 6.33
C GLU A 2 6.63 15.48 5.43
N ASP A 3 6.20 14.68 4.44
CA ASP A 3 5.02 15.03 3.64
C ASP A 3 4.36 13.76 3.05
N PRO A 4 3.50 13.07 3.81
CA PRO A 4 2.74 11.97 3.25
C PRO A 4 1.69 12.51 2.26
N PRO A 5 1.41 11.79 1.16
CA PRO A 5 0.36 12.21 0.23
C PRO A 5 -0.97 12.43 0.97
N THR A 6 -1.69 13.50 0.61
CA THR A 6 -2.97 13.82 1.24
C THR A 6 -3.90 12.61 1.22
N GLY A 7 -4.29 12.13 2.41
CA GLY A 7 -5.16 10.97 2.55
C GLY A 7 -4.45 9.63 2.66
N VAL A 8 -3.12 9.59 2.73
CA VAL A 8 -2.32 8.37 2.91
C VAL A 8 -1.44 8.50 4.15
N SER A 9 -1.34 7.45 4.95
CA SER A 9 -0.42 7.37 6.08
C SER A 9 0.18 5.97 6.16
N GLY A 10 1.46 5.85 6.49
CA GLY A 10 2.13 4.57 6.63
C GLY A 10 3.19 4.62 7.72
N ALA A 11 3.26 3.57 8.54
CA ALA A 11 4.26 3.43 9.59
C ALA A 11 4.68 1.97 9.79
N PRO A 12 5.95 1.69 10.13
CA PRO A 12 6.40 0.36 10.51
C PRO A 12 5.65 -0.14 11.75
N THR A 13 5.52 -1.46 11.88
CA THR A 13 5.02 -2.07 13.12
C THR A 13 6.06 -1.99 14.23
N ASP A 14 5.60 -1.91 15.49
CA ASP A 14 6.47 -1.79 16.66
C ASP A 14 7.49 -2.94 16.78
N ASN A 15 7.11 -4.13 16.28
CA ASN A 15 7.90 -5.35 16.43
C ASN A 15 8.74 -5.68 15.18
N ASN A 16 8.42 -5.12 14.01
CA ASN A 16 9.09 -5.45 12.77
C ASN A 16 9.07 -4.28 11.78
N ILE A 17 10.26 -3.71 11.51
CA ILE A 17 10.45 -2.63 10.54
C ILE A 17 10.20 -3.07 9.08
N MET A 18 10.20 -4.37 8.81
CA MET A 18 9.90 -4.94 7.50
C MET A 18 8.39 -5.10 7.27
N ILE A 19 7.56 -4.81 8.26
CA ILE A 19 6.10 -4.82 8.11
C ILE A 19 5.61 -3.42 8.44
N TRP A 20 4.89 -2.82 7.51
CA TRP A 20 4.31 -1.50 7.68
C TRP A 20 2.79 -1.60 7.60
N ASN A 21 2.13 -0.84 8.46
CA ASN A 21 0.70 -0.61 8.36
C ASN A 21 0.48 0.72 7.67
N ALA A 22 -0.33 0.71 6.63
CA ALA A 22 -0.76 1.91 5.94
C ALA A 22 -2.28 2.07 6.02
N VAL A 23 -2.72 3.33 5.92
CA VAL A 23 -4.12 3.72 5.89
C VAL A 23 -4.31 4.68 4.73
N ILE A 24 -5.29 4.38 3.90
CA ILE A 24 -5.73 5.24 2.79
C ILE A 24 -7.16 5.68 3.07
N PHE A 25 -7.39 6.98 3.01
CA PHE A 25 -8.71 7.57 3.01
C PHE A 25 -9.27 7.58 1.59
N GLY A 26 -10.53 7.18 1.47
CA GLY A 26 -11.21 7.16 0.19
C GLY A 26 -11.31 8.57 -0.39
N PRO A 27 -10.92 8.77 -1.66
CA PRO A 27 -10.99 10.09 -2.29
C PRO A 27 -12.42 10.62 -2.36
N HIS A 28 -12.58 11.93 -2.23
CA HIS A 28 -13.84 12.63 -2.49
C HIS A 28 -14.33 12.36 -3.92
N ASP A 29 -15.65 12.41 -4.12
CA ASP A 29 -16.32 12.14 -5.40
C ASP A 29 -16.11 10.71 -5.94
N THR A 30 -15.75 9.76 -5.06
CA THR A 30 -15.68 8.33 -5.41
C THR A 30 -16.65 7.51 -4.56
N PRO A 31 -17.03 6.29 -4.98
CA PRO A 31 -17.83 5.40 -4.14
C PRO A 31 -17.15 5.00 -2.81
N PHE A 32 -15.88 5.35 -2.65
CA PHE A 32 -15.07 5.06 -1.48
C PHE A 32 -14.95 6.27 -0.54
N GLU A 33 -15.50 7.43 -0.90
CA GLU A 33 -15.49 8.65 -0.10
C GLU A 33 -15.90 8.37 1.36
N ASP A 34 -15.21 9.05 2.30
CA ASP A 34 -15.28 8.82 3.75
C ASP A 34 -14.87 7.41 4.22
N GLY A 35 -14.45 6.54 3.30
CA GLY A 35 -13.91 5.22 3.60
C GLY A 35 -12.52 5.28 4.21
N THR A 36 -12.24 4.38 5.15
CA THR A 36 -10.88 4.19 5.71
C THR A 36 -10.40 2.78 5.42
N PHE A 37 -9.38 2.67 4.58
CA PHE A 37 -8.86 1.39 4.10
C PHE A 37 -7.49 1.12 4.69
N LYS A 38 -7.37 0.02 5.42
CA LYS A 38 -6.11 -0.43 6.01
C LYS A 38 -5.38 -1.34 5.05
N LEU A 39 -4.07 -1.15 4.94
CA LEU A 39 -3.17 -1.95 4.14
C LEU A 39 -1.99 -2.40 4.98
N THR A 40 -1.40 -3.53 4.59
CA THR A 40 -0.13 -4.00 5.12
C THR A 40 0.87 -4.07 3.97
N ILE A 41 2.06 -3.54 4.21
CA ILE A 41 3.19 -3.56 3.29
C ILE A 41 4.27 -4.42 3.94
N GLU A 42 4.63 -5.51 3.28
CA GLU A 42 5.65 -6.44 3.75
C GLU A 42 6.88 -6.38 2.84
N PHE A 43 8.00 -6.01 3.42
CA PHE A 43 9.29 -5.94 2.77
C PHE A 43 10.04 -7.26 2.96
N THR A 44 10.71 -7.71 1.90
CA THR A 44 11.61 -8.87 1.97
C THR A 44 13.07 -8.39 1.95
N GLU A 45 14.02 -9.28 2.25
CA GLU A 45 15.46 -8.99 2.15
C GLU A 45 15.91 -8.62 0.72
N GLU A 46 15.06 -8.86 -0.27
CA GLU A 46 15.31 -8.53 -1.67
C GLU A 46 14.90 -7.08 -2.01
N TYR A 47 14.25 -6.35 -1.10
CA TYR A 47 13.96 -4.92 -1.28
C TYR A 47 15.27 -4.10 -1.26
N PRO A 48 15.46 -3.10 -2.15
CA PRO A 48 14.52 -2.58 -3.16
C PRO A 48 14.64 -3.24 -4.55
N ASN A 49 15.40 -4.32 -4.73
CA ASN A 49 15.52 -5.00 -6.03
C ASN A 49 14.19 -5.68 -6.44
N LYS A 50 13.42 -6.16 -5.47
CA LYS A 50 12.03 -6.61 -5.65
C LYS A 50 11.04 -5.69 -4.95
N PRO A 51 9.81 -5.56 -5.48
CA PRO A 51 8.77 -4.78 -4.83
C PRO A 51 8.36 -5.41 -3.49
N PRO A 52 7.91 -4.61 -2.52
CA PRO A 52 7.27 -5.13 -1.33
C PRO A 52 5.90 -5.74 -1.68
N THR A 53 5.41 -6.63 -0.84
CA THR A 53 4.06 -7.18 -0.97
C THR A 53 3.07 -6.25 -0.29
N VAL A 54 2.11 -5.70 -1.04
CA VAL A 54 1.07 -4.82 -0.51
C VAL A 54 -0.27 -5.54 -0.53
N ARG A 55 -1.00 -5.51 0.60
CA ARG A 55 -2.33 -6.14 0.72
C ARG A 55 -3.29 -5.25 1.50
N PHE A 56 -4.54 -5.21 1.06
CA PHE A 56 -5.63 -4.63 1.83
C PHE A 56 -6.01 -5.56 2.99
N VAL A 57 -6.02 -4.99 4.20
CA VAL A 57 -6.56 -5.62 5.41
C VAL A 57 -8.06 -5.36 5.51
N SER A 58 -8.50 -4.16 5.12
CA SER A 58 -9.93 -3.84 5.01
C SER A 58 -10.54 -4.55 3.81
N LYS A 59 -11.80 -5.00 3.93
CA LYS A 59 -12.56 -5.49 2.76
C LYS A 59 -12.74 -4.34 1.77
N MET A 60 -12.20 -4.51 0.56
CA MET A 60 -12.31 -3.55 -0.52
C MET A 60 -12.89 -4.24 -1.76
N PHE A 61 -13.84 -3.58 -2.41
CA PHE A 61 -14.41 -4.03 -3.66
C PHE A 61 -13.93 -3.11 -4.78
N HIS A 62 -12.87 -3.51 -5.46
CA HIS A 62 -12.27 -2.74 -6.55
C HIS A 62 -11.75 -3.71 -7.63
N PRO A 63 -11.87 -3.40 -8.93
CA PRO A 63 -11.45 -4.31 -10.01
C PRO A 63 -9.99 -4.78 -9.92
N ASN A 64 -9.12 -3.94 -9.37
CA ASN A 64 -7.69 -4.22 -9.19
C ASN A 64 -7.34 -4.77 -7.80
N VAL A 65 -8.33 -5.09 -6.97
CA VAL A 65 -8.13 -5.69 -5.63
C VAL A 65 -8.77 -7.07 -5.61
N TYR A 66 -7.97 -8.08 -5.35
CA TYR A 66 -8.41 -9.46 -5.23
C TYR A 66 -9.18 -9.68 -3.91
N ALA A 67 -9.98 -10.75 -3.87
CA ALA A 67 -10.79 -11.11 -2.70
C ALA A 67 -9.95 -11.39 -1.44
N ASP A 68 -8.67 -11.73 -1.61
CA ASP A 68 -7.69 -11.96 -0.55
C ASP A 68 -6.91 -10.68 -0.17
N GLY A 69 -7.33 -9.53 -0.69
CA GLY A 69 -6.72 -8.22 -0.46
C GLY A 69 -5.49 -7.93 -1.32
N GLY A 70 -5.04 -8.85 -2.18
CA GLY A 70 -3.92 -8.59 -3.08
C GLY A 70 -4.23 -7.47 -4.07
N ILE A 71 -3.22 -6.67 -4.42
CA ILE A 71 -3.37 -5.56 -5.38
C ILE A 71 -2.72 -5.93 -6.71
N CYS A 72 -3.45 -5.76 -7.80
CA CYS A 72 -2.92 -5.88 -9.15
C CYS A 72 -2.53 -4.49 -9.67
N LEU A 73 -1.29 -4.09 -9.42
CA LEU A 73 -0.74 -2.81 -9.88
C LEU A 73 0.58 -3.07 -10.63
N ASP A 74 0.71 -2.53 -11.83
CA ASP A 74 1.85 -2.81 -12.71
C ASP A 74 3.21 -2.43 -12.07
N ILE A 75 3.23 -1.38 -11.25
CA ILE A 75 4.45 -0.94 -10.53
C ILE A 75 4.86 -1.93 -9.42
N LEU A 76 3.94 -2.73 -8.89
CA LEU A 76 4.22 -3.81 -7.94
C LEU A 76 4.54 -5.13 -8.64
N GLN A 77 4.55 -5.14 -9.97
CA GLN A 77 4.82 -6.32 -10.80
C GLN A 77 5.96 -6.01 -11.78
N ASN A 78 5.64 -5.89 -13.08
CA ASN A 78 6.61 -5.84 -14.17
C ASN A 78 7.26 -4.46 -14.38
N ARG A 79 6.74 -3.41 -13.73
CA ARG A 79 7.27 -2.04 -13.81
C ARG A 79 7.90 -1.55 -12.51
N TRP A 80 8.21 -2.46 -11.58
CA TRP A 80 8.93 -2.10 -10.37
C TRP A 80 10.29 -1.50 -10.71
N SER A 81 10.60 -0.38 -10.08
CA SER A 81 11.90 0.26 -10.12
C SER A 81 12.35 0.51 -8.67
N PRO A 82 13.62 0.21 -8.31
CA PRO A 82 14.17 0.51 -6.99
C PRO A 82 14.15 2.00 -6.62
N THR A 83 13.82 2.87 -7.58
CA THR A 83 13.66 4.31 -7.38
C THR A 83 12.31 4.69 -6.76
N TYR A 84 11.33 3.78 -6.71
CA TYR A 84 10.05 4.06 -6.04
C TYR A 84 10.18 3.92 -4.53
N ASP A 85 9.71 4.95 -3.82
CA ASP A 85 9.62 4.97 -2.36
C ASP A 85 8.24 4.50 -1.89
N VAL A 86 8.09 4.30 -0.57
CA VAL A 86 6.82 3.89 0.05
C VAL A 86 5.70 4.91 -0.23
N SER A 87 6.04 6.19 -0.45
CA SER A 87 5.06 7.24 -0.78
C SER A 87 4.55 7.15 -2.22
N ALA A 88 5.33 6.56 -3.13
CA ALA A 88 4.96 6.33 -4.53
C ALA A 88 4.14 5.05 -4.75
N ILE A 89 4.09 4.17 -3.75
CA ILE A 89 3.28 2.94 -3.72
C ILE A 89 1.87 3.26 -3.22
#